data_AF-A0A8R7TFG1-F1
#
_entry.id   AF-A0A8R7TFG1-F1
#
_cell.length_a   1.000
_cell.length_b   1.000
_cell.length_c   1.000
_cell.angle_alpha   90.00
_cell.angle_beta   90.00
_cell.angle_gamma   90.00
#
_symmetry.space_group_name_H-M   'P 1'
#
loop_
_entity.id
_entity.type
_entity.pdbx_description
1 polymer ?
#
loop_
_entity_poly.entity_id
_entity_poly.type
_entity_poly.pdbx_seq_one_letter_code
_entity_poly.pdbx_strand_id
1 'polypeptide(L)'
;MKRHPLVVVMLFLSFLFFSCGRGRSSTISESDFELERELKMLNKPYVKSFKDNYAVVFDCVDIYKQPAFDHPLLKNHILQMPPNSSSGTGLPTTGESCPYGTVPIRRTLKEDLVMGRCTSSGVQTNVNARHEWN
;
A
#
# COMPACT_ATOMS: atom_id res chain seq x y z
N MET A 1 32.39 -49.18 -32.40
CA MET A 1 31.58 -48.28 -31.55
C MET A 1 32.27 -46.92 -31.48
N LYS A 2 31.94 -45.98 -32.39
CA LYS A 2 32.48 -44.62 -32.35
C LYS A 2 31.61 -43.81 -31.38
N ARG A 3 32.14 -43.48 -30.20
CA ARG A 3 31.47 -42.54 -29.29
C ARG A 3 31.49 -41.19 -29.99
N HIS A 4 30.32 -40.62 -30.26
CA HIS A 4 30.18 -39.33 -30.93
C HIS A 4 30.17 -38.22 -29.87
N PRO A 5 31.33 -37.62 -29.52
CA PRO A 5 31.44 -36.68 -28.40
C PRO A 5 30.57 -35.44 -28.61
N LEU A 6 30.33 -35.06 -29.87
CA LEU A 6 29.45 -33.96 -30.24
C LEU A 6 28.00 -34.19 -29.79
N VAL A 7 27.50 -35.44 -29.85
CA VAL A 7 26.13 -35.75 -29.41
C VAL A 7 26.02 -35.60 -27.89
N VAL A 8 27.05 -35.97 -27.14
CA VAL A 8 27.08 -35.83 -25.68
C VAL A 8 27.14 -34.35 -25.28
N VAL A 9 27.95 -33.54 -25.96
CA VAL A 9 28.04 -32.10 -25.70
C VAL A 9 26.71 -31.39 -25.99
N MET A 10 26.04 -31.74 -27.08
CA MET A 10 24.74 -31.15 -27.44
C MET A 10 23.64 -31.49 -26.42
N LEU A 11 23.65 -32.70 -25.86
CA LEU A 11 22.71 -33.10 -24.80
C LEU A 11 23.01 -32.42 -23.45
N PHE A 12 24.28 -32.15 -23.13
CA PHE A 12 24.66 -31.39 -21.94
C PHE A 12 24.27 -29.91 -22.06
N LEU A 13 24.51 -29.30 -23.21
CA LEU A 13 24.14 -27.91 -23.45
C LEU A 13 22.62 -27.73 -23.38
N SER A 14 21.83 -28.63 -23.99
CA SER A 14 20.36 -28.57 -23.87
C SER A 14 19.88 -28.76 -22.43
N PHE A 15 20.54 -29.59 -21.62
CA PHE A 15 20.23 -29.76 -20.20
C PHE A 15 20.56 -28.51 -19.36
N LEU A 16 21.65 -27.79 -19.69
CA LEU A 16 22.01 -26.51 -19.06
C LEU A 16 21.02 -25.39 -19.43
N PHE A 17 20.50 -25.37 -20.66
CA PHE A 17 19.42 -24.45 -21.06
C PHE A 17 18.06 -24.81 -20.42
N PHE A 18 17.80 -26.09 -20.15
CA PHE A 18 16.55 -26.54 -19.51
C PHE A 18 16.52 -26.31 -17.99
N SER A 19 17.70 -26.11 -17.36
CA SER A 19 17.84 -25.93 -15.90
C SER A 19 17.50 -24.53 -15.39
N CYS A 20 17.19 -23.56 -16.27
CA CYS A 20 16.67 -22.25 -15.90
C CYS A 20 15.38 -21.93 -16.67
N GLY A 21 14.49 -22.93 -16.81
CA GLY A 21 13.23 -22.82 -17.54
C GLY A 21 11.99 -22.83 -16.64
N ARG A 22 12.12 -22.68 -15.32
CA ARG A 22 10.99 -22.61 -14.39
C ARG A 22 10.91 -21.27 -13.70
N GLY A 23 10.91 -20.20 -14.49
CA GLY A 23 10.30 -18.95 -14.06
C GLY A 23 8.82 -19.22 -13.85
N ARG A 24 8.37 -19.26 -12.59
CA ARG A 24 6.95 -19.19 -12.25
C ARG A 24 6.41 -17.83 -12.72
N SER A 25 6.05 -17.73 -13.99
CA SER A 25 5.34 -16.58 -14.55
C SER A 25 3.84 -16.85 -14.45
N SER A 26 3.32 -16.95 -13.22
CA SER A 26 1.87 -17.10 -13.01
C SER A 26 1.33 -16.35 -11.79
N THR A 27 2.13 -15.53 -11.11
CA THR A 27 1.69 -14.83 -9.88
C THR A 27 1.55 -13.30 -10.03
N ILE A 28 2.05 -12.70 -11.12
CA ILE A 28 2.08 -11.23 -11.29
C ILE A 28 0.65 -10.64 -11.38
N SER A 29 -0.26 -11.27 -12.13
CA SER A 29 -1.62 -10.76 -12.34
C SER A 29 -2.54 -10.89 -11.14
N GLU A 30 -2.40 -11.97 -10.36
CA GLU A 30 -3.24 -12.22 -9.18
C GLU A 30 -2.86 -11.28 -8.04
N SER A 31 -1.55 -11.07 -7.82
CA SER A 31 -1.07 -10.11 -6.81
C SER A 31 -1.39 -8.65 -7.16
N ASP A 32 -1.39 -8.30 -8.45
CA ASP A 32 -1.71 -6.94 -8.89
C ASP A 32 -3.18 -6.59 -8.63
N PHE A 33 -4.08 -7.53 -8.90
CA PHE A 33 -5.51 -7.35 -8.63
C PHE A 33 -5.82 -7.23 -7.13
N GLU A 34 -5.18 -8.04 -6.29
CA GLU A 34 -5.32 -7.92 -4.83
C GLU A 34 -4.84 -6.56 -4.32
N LEU A 35 -3.72 -6.08 -4.85
CA LEU A 35 -3.17 -4.79 -4.48
C LEU A 35 -4.09 -3.64 -4.90
N GLU A 36 -4.67 -3.70 -6.11
CA GLU A 36 -5.65 -2.72 -6.58
C GLU A 36 -6.90 -2.69 -5.70
N ARG A 37 -7.40 -3.86 -5.29
CA ARG A 37 -8.54 -3.96 -4.38
C ARG A 37 -8.22 -3.32 -3.02
N GLU A 38 -7.05 -3.58 -2.46
CA GLU A 38 -6.60 -2.99 -1.20
C GLU A 38 -6.44 -1.47 -1.33
N LEU A 39 -5.82 -1.01 -2.42
CA LEU A 39 -5.64 0.41 -2.71
C LEU A 39 -6.99 1.14 -2.78
N LYS A 40 -8.01 0.50 -3.37
CA LYS A 40 -9.38 1.04 -3.42
C LYS A 40 -10.07 1.07 -2.05
N MET A 41 -9.75 0.14 -1.16
CA MET A 41 -10.30 0.12 0.21
C MET A 41 -9.69 1.24 1.06
N LEU A 42 -8.39 1.46 0.93
CA LEU A 42 -7.65 2.50 1.65
C LEU A 42 -7.96 3.91 1.13
N ASN A 43 -8.00 4.08 -0.19
CA ASN A 43 -8.30 5.36 -0.83
C ASN A 43 -9.82 5.54 -1.00
N LYS A 44 -10.46 6.01 0.07
CA LYS A 44 -11.90 6.30 0.11
C LYS A 44 -12.29 7.43 -0.85
N PRO A 45 -13.57 7.50 -1.29
CA PRO A 45 -14.08 8.64 -2.04
C PRO A 45 -13.86 9.96 -1.29
N TYR A 46 -13.45 10.99 -2.03
CA TYR A 46 -13.10 12.29 -1.50
C TYR A 46 -13.99 13.39 -2.07
N VAL A 47 -14.12 14.49 -1.33
CA VAL A 47 -14.88 15.69 -1.73
C VAL A 47 -14.01 16.67 -2.50
N LYS A 48 -12.76 16.83 -2.05
CA LYS A 48 -11.74 17.68 -2.67
C LYS A 48 -10.40 16.95 -2.61
N SER A 49 -9.55 17.18 -3.60
CA SER A 49 -8.16 16.69 -3.60
C SER A 49 -7.23 17.85 -3.92
N PHE A 50 -6.06 17.85 -3.31
CA PHE A 50 -5.02 18.84 -3.57
C PHE A 50 -3.63 18.23 -3.45
N LYS A 51 -2.63 18.92 -3.99
CA LYS A 51 -1.22 18.52 -3.88
C LYS A 51 -0.48 19.49 -2.98
N ASP A 52 0.48 18.96 -2.24
CA ASP A 52 1.45 19.80 -1.55
C ASP A 52 2.56 20.31 -2.48
N ASN A 53 3.48 21.09 -1.92
CA ASN A 53 4.67 21.57 -2.62
C ASN A 53 5.65 20.45 -3.04
N TYR A 54 5.48 19.24 -2.53
CA TYR A 54 6.24 18.03 -2.87
C TYR A 54 5.46 17.07 -3.78
N ALA A 55 4.36 17.54 -4.40
CA ALA A 55 3.46 16.76 -5.24
C ALA A 55 2.81 15.54 -4.55
N VAL A 56 2.80 15.51 -3.22
CA VAL A 56 2.03 14.52 -2.43
C VAL A 56 0.55 14.89 -2.50
N VAL A 57 -0.30 13.92 -2.83
CA VAL A 57 -1.74 14.14 -2.96
C VAL A 57 -2.43 13.92 -1.62
N PHE A 58 -3.25 14.89 -1.23
CA PHE A 58 -4.13 14.85 -0.08
C PHE A 58 -5.59 14.87 -0.52
N ASP A 59 -6.38 13.96 0.04
CA ASP A 59 -7.79 13.78 -0.24
C ASP A 59 -8.61 14.18 0.99
N CYS A 60 -9.54 15.11 0.79
CA CYS A 60 -10.51 15.52 1.81
C CYS A 60 -11.63 14.48 1.89
N VAL A 61 -11.60 13.67 2.94
CA VAL A 61 -12.58 12.60 3.17
C VAL A 61 -13.49 13.01 4.32
N ASP A 62 -14.77 12.66 4.22
CA ASP A 62 -15.74 12.83 5.30
C ASP A 62 -15.20 12.27 6.62
N ILE A 63 -15.31 13.04 7.70
CA ILE A 63 -14.73 12.71 9.00
C ILE A 63 -15.24 11.37 9.55
N TYR A 64 -16.45 10.93 9.20
CA TYR A 64 -17.02 9.65 9.61
C TYR A 64 -16.73 8.51 8.63
N LYS A 65 -16.12 8.79 7.48
CA LYS A 65 -15.80 7.80 6.43
C LYS A 65 -14.30 7.55 6.29
N GLN A 66 -13.52 7.98 7.28
CA GLN A 66 -12.08 7.72 7.32
C GLN A 66 -11.80 6.20 7.32
N PRO A 67 -10.69 5.73 6.70
CA PRO A 67 -10.34 4.31 6.68
C PRO A 67 -10.27 3.65 8.07
N ALA A 68 -9.89 4.39 9.11
CA ALA A 68 -9.83 3.86 10.48
C ALA A 68 -11.18 3.29 10.98
N PHE A 69 -12.31 3.82 10.50
CA PHE A 69 -13.65 3.38 10.89
C PHE A 69 -14.09 2.08 10.19
N ASP A 70 -13.31 1.56 9.24
CA ASP A 70 -13.52 0.20 8.73
C ASP A 70 -13.17 -0.86 9.77
N HIS A 71 -12.36 -0.51 10.78
CA HIS A 71 -12.04 -1.43 11.85
C HIS A 71 -13.27 -1.65 12.75
N PRO A 72 -13.69 -2.91 13.01
CA PRO A 72 -14.93 -3.19 13.76
C PRO A 72 -15.03 -2.52 15.12
N LEU A 73 -13.90 -2.36 15.81
CA LEU A 73 -13.83 -1.69 17.13
C LEU A 73 -14.08 -0.18 17.06
N LEU A 74 -13.91 0.43 15.88
CA LEU A 74 -14.03 1.88 15.70
C LEU A 74 -15.30 2.28 14.96
N LYS A 75 -15.99 1.35 14.27
CA LYS A 75 -17.16 1.63 13.43
C LYS A 75 -18.27 2.48 14.09
N ASN A 76 -18.44 2.37 15.41
CA ASN A 76 -19.45 3.10 16.19
C ASN A 76 -18.83 4.06 17.22
N HIS A 77 -17.54 4.35 17.08
CA HIS A 77 -16.84 5.25 17.98
C HIS A 77 -17.33 6.68 17.76
N ILE A 78 -17.88 7.28 18.81
CA ILE A 78 -18.26 8.69 18.81
C ILE A 78 -16.99 9.52 18.90
N LEU A 79 -16.76 10.37 17.90
CA LEU A 79 -15.66 11.34 17.93
C LEU A 79 -15.82 12.25 19.15
N GLN A 80 -14.81 12.26 20.02
CA GLN A 80 -14.87 12.95 21.31
C GLN A 80 -14.86 14.49 21.18
N MET A 81 -14.66 15.04 19.98
CA MET A 81 -14.84 16.45 19.69
C MET A 81 -15.56 16.65 18.34
N PRO A 82 -16.65 17.44 18.27
CA PRO A 82 -17.13 17.98 17.01
C PRO A 82 -16.07 18.97 16.47
N PRO A 83 -15.86 19.07 15.14
CA PRO A 83 -14.82 19.91 14.57
C PRO A 83 -15.23 21.39 14.62
N ASN A 84 -15.37 21.98 15.80
CA ASN A 84 -15.45 23.44 15.93
C ASN A 84 -14.07 24.10 15.88
N SER A 85 -13.08 23.48 15.22
CA SER A 85 -11.89 24.21 14.78
C SER A 85 -12.27 25.00 13.53
N SER A 86 -12.67 26.25 13.76
CA SER A 86 -12.83 27.33 12.76
C SER A 86 -11.52 27.70 12.04
N SER A 87 -10.62 26.75 11.91
CA SER A 87 -9.38 26.80 11.18
C SER A 87 -9.35 25.43 10.53
N GLY A 88 -9.68 25.37 9.23
CA GLY A 88 -9.48 24.14 8.49
C GLY A 88 -8.08 23.64 8.82
N THR A 89 -7.94 22.35 9.14
CA THR A 89 -6.66 21.67 9.22
C THR A 89 -5.99 21.80 7.86
N GLY A 90 -5.42 22.98 7.64
CA GLY A 90 -4.66 23.33 6.48
C GLY A 90 -3.30 22.70 6.66
N LEU A 91 -2.81 22.11 5.59
CA LEU A 91 -1.39 21.81 5.55
C LEU A 91 -0.66 23.17 5.57
N PRO A 92 0.26 23.42 6.52
CA PRO A 92 0.90 24.73 6.70
C PRO A 92 1.55 25.29 5.42
N THR A 93 1.88 24.42 4.48
CA THR A 93 2.67 24.72 3.29
C THR A 93 1.87 25.13 2.06
N THR A 94 0.56 24.84 1.95
CA THR A 94 -0.19 25.13 0.72
C THR A 94 -1.31 26.16 0.85
N GLY A 95 -1.70 26.51 2.08
CA GLY A 95 -2.88 27.36 2.30
C GLY A 95 -4.20 26.71 1.88
N GLU A 96 -4.15 25.47 1.35
CA GLU A 96 -5.33 24.70 1.02
C GLU A 96 -5.86 24.00 2.25
N SER A 97 -7.17 24.08 2.45
CA SER A 97 -7.88 23.43 3.54
C SER A 97 -9.01 22.56 3.00
N CYS A 98 -9.35 21.56 3.80
CA CYS A 98 -10.52 20.73 3.57
C CYS A 98 -11.80 21.44 4.02
N PRO A 99 -12.93 21.25 3.31
CA PRO A 99 -14.21 21.81 3.71
C PRO A 99 -14.66 21.26 5.07
N TYR A 100 -15.55 21.99 5.74
CA TYR A 100 -16.09 21.59 7.04
C TYR A 100 -16.67 20.16 7.00
N GLY A 101 -16.44 19.40 8.06
CA GLY A 101 -16.88 18.00 8.16
C GLY A 101 -16.00 17.00 7.40
N THR A 102 -14.88 17.44 6.82
CA THR A 102 -13.91 16.57 6.17
C THR A 102 -12.52 16.74 6.76
N VAL A 103 -11.66 15.74 6.58
CA VAL A 103 -10.26 15.73 7.03
C VAL A 103 -9.32 15.47 5.85
N PRO A 104 -8.13 16.09 5.81
CA PRO A 104 -7.12 15.74 4.81
C PRO A 104 -6.49 14.38 5.13
N ILE A 105 -6.49 13.47 4.16
CA ILE A 105 -5.83 12.15 4.23
C ILE A 105 -4.82 12.05 3.10
N ARG A 106 -3.57 11.71 3.38
CA ARG A 106 -2.57 11.44 2.33
C ARG A 106 -3.01 10.22 1.52
N ARG A 107 -3.10 10.37 0.20
CA ARG A 107 -3.43 9.26 -0.70
C ARG A 107 -2.35 8.18 -0.62
N THR A 108 -2.79 6.93 -0.48
CA THR A 108 -1.88 5.78 -0.52
C THR A 108 -1.58 5.43 -1.98
N LEU A 109 -0.31 5.18 -2.30
CA LEU A 109 0.12 4.74 -3.63
C LEU A 109 0.41 3.23 -3.67
N LYS A 110 0.48 2.65 -4.86
CA LYS A 110 0.74 1.21 -5.05
C LYS A 110 2.09 0.82 -4.44
N GLU A 111 3.10 1.66 -4.65
CA GLU A 111 4.44 1.54 -4.09
C GLU A 111 4.46 1.63 -2.55
N ASP A 112 3.62 2.47 -1.94
CA ASP A 112 3.51 2.56 -0.48
C ASP A 112 3.03 1.23 0.11
N LEU A 113 2.05 0.59 -0.55
CA LEU A 113 1.53 -0.72 -0.12
C LEU A 113 2.55 -1.83 -0.28
N VAL A 114 3.25 -1.88 -1.41
CA VAL A 114 4.29 -2.87 -1.65
C VAL A 114 5.41 -2.71 -0.63
N MET A 115 5.85 -1.46 -0.37
CA MET A 115 6.90 -1.18 0.60
C MET A 115 6.50 -1.60 2.02
N GLY A 116 5.26 -1.30 2.45
CA GLY A 116 4.75 -1.71 3.76
C GLY A 116 4.67 -3.23 3.96
N ARG A 117 4.49 -4.00 2.88
CA ARG A 117 4.51 -5.47 2.90
C ARG A 117 5.93 -6.04 2.92
N CYS A 118 6.87 -5.39 2.23
CA CYS A 118 8.28 -5.79 2.27
C CYS A 118 8.88 -5.58 3.67
N THR A 119 8.47 -4.55 4.40
CA THR A 119 8.93 -4.33 5.79
C THR A 119 8.33 -5.33 6.78
N SER A 120 7.09 -5.79 6.58
CA SER A 120 6.48 -6.83 7.42
C SER A 120 7.04 -8.24 7.14
N SER A 121 7.47 -8.51 5.91
CA SER A 121 8.06 -9.81 5.54
C SER A 121 9.48 -10.02 6.09
N GLY A 122 10.16 -8.96 6.53
CA GLY A 122 11.45 -9.02 7.23
C GLY A 122 11.36 -8.85 8.74
N VAL A 123 10.17 -8.57 9.28
CA VAL A 123 9.95 -8.30 10.70
C VAL A 123 8.87 -9.25 11.21
N GLN A 124 9.30 -10.45 11.61
CA GLN A 124 8.57 -11.24 12.60
C GLN A 124 8.62 -10.46 13.93
N THR A 125 7.83 -9.40 14.08
CA THR A 125 7.62 -8.80 15.39
C THR A 125 6.80 -9.80 16.20
N ASN A 126 7.47 -10.41 17.17
CA ASN A 126 6.78 -10.99 18.31
C ASN A 126 5.74 -9.99 18.80
N VAL A 127 4.48 -10.42 18.91
CA VAL A 127 3.39 -9.69 19.56
C VAL A 127 3.72 -9.62 21.05
N ASN A 128 4.65 -8.74 21.41
CA ASN A 128 4.93 -8.29 22.77
C ASN A 128 5.88 -7.08 22.75
N ALA A 129 5.43 -5.98 22.14
CA ALA A 129 6.02 -4.67 22.36
C ALA A 129 5.04 -3.82 23.17
N ARG A 130 5.34 -3.77 24.46
CA ARG A 130 4.69 -3.05 25.54
C ARG A 130 4.72 -1.55 25.26
N HIS A 131 3.67 -0.86 25.71
CA HIS A 131 3.47 0.58 25.72
C HIS A 131 4.75 1.36 26.06
N GLU A 132 5.14 2.30 25.20
CA GLU A 132 6.02 3.41 25.54
C GLU A 132 5.87 4.52 24.49
N TRP A 133 4.90 5.42 24.72
CA TRP A 133 5.00 6.81 24.28
C TRP A 133 4.98 7.63 25.57
N ASN A 134 6.16 8.11 25.95
CA ASN A 134 6.39 9.06 27.02
C ASN A 134 6.50 10.47 26.43
#